data_AF-A0A7W5U7R7-F1
#
_entry.id   AF-A0A7W5U7R7-F1
#
_cell.length_a   1.000
_cell.length_b   1.000
_cell.length_c   1.000
_cell.angle_alpha   90.00
_cell.angle_beta   90.00
_cell.angle_gamma   90.00
#
_symmetry.space_group_name_H-M   'P 1'
#
loop_
_entity.id
_entity.type
_entity.pdbx_description
1 polymer ?
#
loop_
_entity_poly.entity_id
_entity_poly.type
_entity_poly.pdbx_seq_one_letter_code
_entity_poly.pdbx_strand_id
1 'polypeptide(L)'
;MDLPQLTDLLSGALQSTAFNNLALGAFGAFFGAWGAQAVISSGQRRQLVVAELNSINAALNLCFSICNVYGSQKKQHALPMLESIEKIRAERDAIAEKNKVLSAPLSLVLQSPLDLRTISPVKTPIELLERLVFEKIAMQGRGLAAFNALVGAVHNLNAAIDFREALLIDFKRQNLPSDQSIPFYLGDRNSVGHSDTRYPDSVKAINLYASDCIFFAKTLAEDLSRHGAAVRKKHSSWFRDSLPKLSEMDLSPMLKAGLLPPDKDYENWLAGFPKEQSRTR
;
A
#
# COMPACT_ATOMS: atom_id res chain seq x y z
N MET A 1 -21.77 -11.36 -50.13
CA MET A 1 -22.18 -12.12 -48.92
C MET A 1 -23.61 -11.73 -48.69
N ASP A 2 -24.51 -12.58 -49.18
CA ASP A 2 -25.86 -12.16 -49.53
C ASP A 2 -26.78 -12.21 -48.31
N LEU A 3 -27.70 -11.24 -48.25
CA LEU A 3 -28.72 -11.07 -47.21
C LEU A 3 -29.51 -12.34 -46.80
N PRO A 4 -29.74 -13.37 -47.64
CA PRO A 4 -30.53 -14.54 -47.24
C PRO A 4 -29.89 -15.39 -46.13
N GLN A 5 -28.56 -15.38 -45.97
CA GLN A 5 -27.89 -16.19 -44.95
C GLN A 5 -27.91 -15.54 -43.55
N LEU A 6 -28.06 -14.22 -43.48
CA LEU A 6 -28.22 -13.47 -42.23
C LEU A 6 -29.63 -13.62 -41.65
N THR A 7 -30.64 -13.79 -42.51
CA THR A 7 -32.03 -14.03 -42.10
C THR A 7 -32.26 -15.43 -41.55
N ASP A 8 -31.56 -16.46 -42.04
CA ASP A 8 -31.68 -17.83 -41.53
C ASP A 8 -30.97 -18.03 -40.18
N LEU A 9 -29.87 -17.31 -39.94
CA LEU A 9 -29.19 -17.31 -38.63
C LEU A 9 -30.00 -16.55 -37.56
N LEU A 10 -30.73 -15.50 -37.96
CA LEU A 10 -31.61 -14.74 -37.07
C LEU A 10 -32.97 -15.44 -36.84
N SER A 11 -33.52 -16.15 -37.83
CA SER A 11 -34.77 -16.90 -37.68
C SER A 11 -34.61 -18.13 -36.79
N GLY A 12 -33.45 -18.81 -36.84
CA GLY A 12 -33.12 -19.93 -35.95
C GLY A 12 -32.97 -19.53 -34.47
N ALA A 13 -32.52 -18.30 -34.19
CA ALA A 13 -32.44 -17.78 -32.81
C ALA A 13 -33.82 -17.41 -32.23
N LEU A 14 -34.75 -16.97 -33.08
CA LEU A 14 -36.09 -16.50 -32.69
C LEU A 14 -37.13 -17.61 -32.52
N GLN A 15 -36.91 -18.83 -33.04
CA GLN A 15 -37.81 -19.96 -32.85
C GLN A 15 -37.48 -20.86 -31.66
N SER A 16 -36.47 -20.53 -30.86
CA SER A 16 -36.20 -21.29 -29.65
C SER A 16 -37.23 -20.96 -28.57
N THR A 17 -37.83 -22.00 -27.99
CA THR A 17 -38.67 -21.98 -26.78
C THR A 17 -37.97 -21.32 -25.58
N ALA A 18 -36.68 -20.98 -25.72
CA ALA A 18 -35.90 -20.21 -24.77
C ALA A 18 -36.36 -18.74 -24.67
N PHE A 19 -36.71 -18.06 -25.77
CA PHE A 19 -36.99 -16.60 -25.68
C PHE A 19 -38.38 -16.28 -25.08
N ASN A 20 -39.39 -17.09 -25.35
CA ASN A 20 -40.72 -16.91 -24.74
C ASN A 20 -40.74 -17.29 -23.24
N ASN A 21 -39.92 -18.25 -22.79
CA ASN A 21 -39.74 -18.53 -21.37
C ASN A 21 -38.82 -17.52 -20.66
N LEU A 22 -37.90 -16.88 -21.40
CA LEU A 22 -37.04 -15.83 -20.86
C LEU A 22 -37.81 -14.53 -20.62
N ALA A 23 -38.73 -14.16 -21.51
CA ALA A 23 -39.48 -12.91 -21.37
C ALA A 23 -40.56 -12.98 -20.27
N LEU A 24 -41.33 -14.08 -20.17
CA LEU A 24 -42.31 -14.26 -19.09
C LEU A 24 -41.65 -14.59 -17.74
N GLY A 25 -40.50 -15.27 -17.73
CA GLY A 25 -39.68 -15.48 -16.53
C GLY A 25 -38.98 -14.21 -16.04
N ALA A 26 -38.56 -13.32 -16.95
CA ALA A 26 -37.88 -12.08 -16.60
C ALA A 26 -38.82 -11.02 -16.02
N PHE A 27 -40.06 -10.89 -16.49
CA PHE A 27 -41.01 -9.95 -15.88
C PHE A 27 -41.53 -10.42 -14.51
N GLY A 28 -41.69 -11.73 -14.29
CA GLY A 28 -41.97 -12.28 -12.96
C GLY A 28 -40.79 -12.14 -11.97
N ALA A 29 -39.56 -12.33 -12.43
CA ALA A 29 -38.36 -12.18 -11.60
C ALA A 29 -38.02 -10.72 -11.29
N PHE A 30 -38.33 -9.77 -12.19
CA PHE A 30 -38.07 -8.35 -11.97
C PHE A 30 -39.06 -7.71 -10.98
N PHE A 31 -40.36 -8.07 -11.03
CA PHE A 31 -41.32 -7.66 -10.00
C PHE A 31 -41.19 -8.45 -8.69
N GLY A 32 -40.71 -9.69 -8.73
CA GLY A 32 -40.35 -10.47 -7.53
C GLY A 32 -39.12 -9.95 -6.80
N ALA A 33 -38.08 -9.50 -7.52
CA ALA A 33 -36.86 -8.94 -6.94
C ALA A 33 -37.05 -7.50 -6.41
N TRP A 34 -37.89 -6.69 -7.06
CA TRP A 34 -38.23 -5.34 -6.57
C TRP A 34 -39.29 -5.39 -5.44
N GLY A 35 -40.20 -6.37 -5.47
CA GLY A 35 -41.09 -6.69 -4.34
C GLY A 35 -40.35 -7.26 -3.12
N ALA A 36 -39.23 -7.97 -3.32
CA ALA A 36 -38.35 -8.45 -2.25
C ALA A 36 -37.54 -7.33 -1.56
N GLN A 37 -37.26 -6.21 -2.25
CA GLN A 37 -36.60 -5.05 -1.64
C GLN A 37 -37.52 -4.24 -0.71
N ALA A 38 -38.84 -4.33 -0.91
CA ALA A 38 -39.84 -3.68 -0.03
C ALA A 38 -40.09 -4.45 1.28
N VAL A 39 -39.59 -5.69 1.41
CA VAL A 39 -39.79 -6.56 2.58
C VAL A 39 -38.45 -6.93 3.23
N ILE A 40 -37.53 -5.97 3.36
CA ILE A 40 -36.41 -6.14 4.31
C ILE A 40 -36.97 -5.90 5.71
N SER A 41 -37.22 -6.99 6.44
CA SER A 41 -37.59 -6.90 7.85
C SER A 41 -36.53 -6.12 8.63
N SER A 42 -36.92 -5.44 9.72
CA SER A 42 -36.00 -4.71 10.59
C SER A 42 -34.82 -5.58 11.07
N GLY A 43 -35.02 -6.89 11.22
CA GLY A 43 -33.99 -7.88 11.53
C GLY A 43 -32.93 -8.04 10.44
N GLN A 44 -33.33 -8.20 9.17
CA GLN A 44 -32.39 -8.31 8.05
C GLN A 44 -31.59 -7.03 7.84
N ARG A 45 -32.24 -5.86 7.99
CA ARG A 45 -31.54 -4.57 7.92
C ARG A 45 -30.47 -4.45 9.00
N ARG A 46 -30.77 -4.89 10.23
CA ARG A 46 -29.80 -4.93 11.33
C ARG A 46 -28.63 -5.86 11.00
N GLN A 47 -28.90 -7.05 10.46
CA GLN A 47 -27.85 -8.01 10.11
C GLN A 47 -26.88 -7.43 9.08
N LEU A 48 -27.37 -6.74 8.05
CA LEU A 48 -26.52 -6.08 7.04
C LEU A 48 -25.63 -5.00 7.66
N VAL A 49 -26.18 -4.14 8.52
CA VAL A 49 -25.41 -3.09 9.21
C VAL A 49 -24.34 -3.69 10.13
N VAL A 50 -24.69 -4.73 10.90
CA VAL A 50 -23.74 -5.43 11.77
C VAL A 50 -22.63 -6.11 10.96
N ALA A 51 -22.98 -6.73 9.83
CA ALA A 51 -22.00 -7.37 8.94
C ALA A 51 -21.02 -6.35 8.34
N GLU A 52 -21.50 -5.19 7.90
CA GLU A 52 -20.64 -4.10 7.42
C GLU A 52 -19.72 -3.59 8.54
N LEU A 53 -20.24 -3.32 9.74
CA LEU A 53 -19.42 -2.86 10.88
C LEU A 53 -18.36 -3.88 11.31
N ASN A 54 -18.68 -5.17 11.29
CA ASN A 54 -17.71 -6.23 11.55
C ASN A 54 -16.63 -6.28 10.46
N SER A 55 -17.00 -6.06 9.19
CA SER A 55 -16.05 -5.99 8.08
C SER A 55 -15.13 -4.78 8.21
N ILE A 56 -15.66 -3.64 8.65
CA ILE A 56 -14.87 -2.43 8.97
C ILE A 56 -13.87 -2.73 10.10
N ASN A 57 -14.29 -3.38 11.19
CA ASN A 57 -13.38 -3.75 12.28
C ASN A 57 -12.28 -4.72 11.83
N ALA A 58 -12.62 -5.71 11.01
CA ALA A 58 -11.63 -6.59 10.41
C ALA A 58 -10.62 -5.78 9.57
N ALA A 59 -11.09 -4.89 8.71
CA ALA A 59 -10.23 -4.03 7.89
C ALA A 59 -9.34 -3.10 8.74
N LEU A 60 -9.86 -2.49 9.82
CA LEU A 60 -9.10 -1.67 10.75
C LEU A 60 -7.94 -2.45 11.39
N ASN A 61 -8.20 -3.68 11.83
CA ASN A 61 -7.18 -4.55 12.41
C ASN A 61 -6.11 -4.95 11.37
N LEU A 62 -6.51 -5.19 10.11
CA LEU A 62 -5.55 -5.45 9.03
C LEU A 62 -4.69 -4.23 8.73
N CYS A 63 -5.26 -3.02 8.67
CA CYS A 63 -4.50 -1.78 8.51
C CYS A 63 -3.49 -1.59 9.65
N PHE A 64 -3.90 -1.84 10.91
CA PHE A 64 -2.98 -1.79 12.05
C PHE A 64 -1.84 -2.80 11.92
N SER A 65 -2.14 -4.05 11.56
CA SER A 65 -1.12 -5.08 11.33
C SER A 65 -0.15 -4.68 10.22
N ILE A 66 -0.67 -4.11 9.12
CA ILE A 66 0.12 -3.62 7.98
C ILE A 66 1.07 -2.50 8.43
N CYS A 67 0.56 -1.50 9.16
CA CYS A 67 1.38 -0.42 9.72
C CYS A 67 2.52 -0.96 10.60
N ASN A 68 2.23 -1.92 11.48
CA ASN A 68 3.25 -2.50 12.35
C ASN A 68 4.32 -3.29 11.59
N VAL A 69 3.92 -4.08 10.60
CA VAL A 69 4.84 -4.85 9.77
C VAL A 69 5.80 -3.91 9.02
N TYR A 70 5.27 -2.89 8.34
CA TYR A 70 6.12 -1.95 7.59
C TYR A 70 6.89 -1.00 8.51
N GLY A 71 6.34 -0.62 9.66
CA GLY A 71 7.06 0.09 10.70
C GLY A 71 8.27 -0.69 11.21
N SER A 72 8.09 -1.99 11.48
CA SER A 72 9.16 -2.89 11.88
C SER A 72 10.22 -3.02 10.79
N GLN A 73 9.80 -3.25 9.54
CA GLN A 73 10.70 -3.35 8.39
C GLN A 73 11.55 -2.07 8.22
N LYS A 74 10.91 -0.91 8.29
CA LYS A 74 11.57 0.40 8.19
C LYS A 74 12.60 0.57 9.32
N LYS A 75 12.22 0.25 10.55
CA LYS A 75 13.08 0.36 11.74
C LYS A 75 14.27 -0.61 11.70
N GLN A 76 14.04 -1.87 11.36
CA GLN A 76 15.04 -2.93 11.46
C GLN A 76 16.01 -2.95 10.27
N HIS A 77 15.57 -2.46 9.11
CA HIS A 77 16.30 -2.62 7.86
C HIS A 77 16.53 -1.30 7.13
N ALA A 78 15.47 -0.59 6.75
CA ALA A 78 15.59 0.58 5.86
C ALA A 78 16.42 1.72 6.48
N LEU A 79 16.11 2.10 7.72
CA LEU A 79 16.82 3.18 8.43
C LEU A 79 18.30 2.83 8.70
N PRO A 80 18.63 1.66 9.26
CA PRO A 80 20.04 1.28 9.46
C PRO A 80 20.87 1.27 8.17
N MET A 81 20.29 0.86 7.04
CA MET A 81 20.99 0.86 5.75
C MET A 81 21.29 2.29 5.28
N LEU A 82 20.34 3.22 5.43
CA LEU A 82 20.56 4.64 5.12
C LEU A 82 21.63 5.25 6.02
N GLU A 83 21.55 4.99 7.34
CA GLU A 83 22.54 5.45 8.30
C GLU A 83 23.94 4.91 7.99
N SER A 84 24.04 3.65 7.56
CA SER A 84 25.30 3.03 7.14
C SER A 84 25.91 3.75 5.92
N ILE A 85 25.10 4.06 4.90
CA ILE A 85 25.54 4.81 3.72
C ILE A 85 26.07 6.19 4.11
N GLU A 86 25.34 6.94 4.93
CA GLU A 86 25.76 8.27 5.35
C GLU A 86 27.02 8.22 6.24
N LYS A 87 27.13 7.22 7.12
CA LYS A 87 28.33 7.02 7.94
C LYS A 87 29.56 6.76 7.08
N ILE A 88 29.46 5.86 6.09
CA ILE A 88 30.58 5.53 5.20
C ILE A 88 30.94 6.74 4.33
N ARG A 89 29.95 7.53 3.86
CA ARG A 89 30.20 8.78 3.14
C ARG A 89 30.98 9.77 4.01
N ALA A 90 30.57 9.98 5.26
CA ALA A 90 31.27 10.87 6.19
C ALA A 90 32.70 10.40 6.51
N GLU A 91 32.92 9.10 6.72
CA GLU A 91 34.26 8.53 6.92
C GLU A 91 35.17 8.77 5.70
N ARG A 92 34.64 8.52 4.50
CA ARG A 92 35.36 8.74 3.25
C ARG A 92 35.73 10.20 3.06
N ASP A 93 34.82 11.13 3.32
CA ASP A 93 35.08 12.57 3.18
C ASP A 93 36.10 13.06 4.22
N ALA A 94 36.06 12.55 5.45
CA ALA A 94 37.07 12.84 6.47
C ALA A 94 38.46 12.33 6.09
N ILE A 95 38.55 11.16 5.46
CA ILE A 95 39.81 10.60 4.93
C ILE A 95 40.32 11.47 3.78
N ALA A 96 39.44 11.86 2.85
CA ALA A 96 39.81 12.71 1.72
C ALA A 96 40.37 14.06 2.19
N GLU A 97 39.78 14.65 3.22
CA GLU A 97 40.26 15.91 3.79
C GLU A 97 41.63 15.76 4.47
N LYS A 98 41.84 14.70 5.25
CA LYS A 98 43.16 14.40 5.85
C LYS A 98 44.24 14.18 4.79
N ASN A 99 43.91 13.52 3.68
CA ASN A 99 44.85 13.29 2.58
C ASN A 99 45.26 14.58 1.86
N LYS A 100 44.36 15.57 1.74
CA LYS A 100 44.71 16.90 1.20
C LYS A 100 45.72 17.62 2.09
N VAL A 101 45.53 17.57 3.42
CA VAL A 101 46.39 18.26 4.39
C VAL A 101 47.79 17.64 4.44
N LEU A 102 47.89 16.31 4.34
CA LEU A 102 49.15 15.59 4.54
C LEU A 102 49.99 15.41 3.27
N SER A 103 49.52 15.87 2.10
CA SER A 103 50.22 15.79 0.80
C SER A 103 50.77 14.39 0.45
N ALA A 104 50.21 13.35 1.05
CA ALA A 104 50.54 11.96 0.83
C ALA A 104 49.26 11.13 1.03
N PRO A 105 49.01 10.10 0.19
CA PRO A 105 47.90 9.21 0.40
C PRO A 105 48.18 8.39 1.67
N LEU A 106 47.57 8.76 2.80
CA LEU A 106 47.46 7.79 3.88
C LEU A 106 46.58 6.67 3.35
N SER A 107 47.07 5.44 3.44
CA SER A 107 46.27 4.23 3.26
C SER A 107 45.33 4.07 4.47
N LEU A 108 44.46 5.05 4.68
CA LEU A 108 43.42 5.04 5.69
C LEU A 108 42.31 4.14 5.14
N VAL A 109 42.30 2.91 5.64
CA VAL A 109 41.26 1.92 5.40
C VAL A 109 39.97 2.41 6.08
N LEU A 110 38.84 2.32 5.39
CA LEU A 110 37.53 2.54 6.02
C LEU A 110 37.38 1.61 7.22
N GLN A 111 36.94 2.15 8.35
CA GLN A 111 36.75 1.34 9.56
C GLN A 111 35.36 0.69 9.58
N SER A 112 34.37 1.31 8.95
CA SER A 112 33.03 0.75 8.87
C SER A 112 32.90 -0.32 7.79
N PRO A 113 32.33 -1.51 8.12
CA PRO A 113 32.01 -2.52 7.12
C PRO A 113 30.84 -2.06 6.24
N LEU A 114 30.86 -2.45 4.96
CA LEU A 114 29.74 -2.24 4.04
C LEU A 114 28.54 -3.10 4.48
N ASP A 115 27.36 -2.49 4.64
CA ASP A 115 26.14 -3.23 4.97
C ASP A 115 25.54 -3.89 3.72
N LEU A 116 25.95 -5.12 3.48
CA LEU A 116 25.50 -5.96 2.35
C LEU A 116 24.54 -7.08 2.81
N ARG A 117 23.82 -6.85 3.91
CA ARG A 117 22.84 -7.82 4.41
C ARG A 117 21.70 -8.00 3.41
N THR A 118 21.22 -9.23 3.30
CA THR A 118 20.05 -9.57 2.48
C THR A 118 18.78 -9.30 3.27
N ILE A 119 17.74 -8.81 2.59
CA ILE A 119 16.41 -8.64 3.18
C ILE A 119 15.37 -9.35 2.33
N SER A 120 14.33 -9.89 2.98
CA SER A 120 13.26 -10.60 2.27
C SER A 120 12.09 -9.67 1.95
N PRO A 121 11.39 -9.90 0.82
CA PRO A 121 10.13 -9.23 0.53
C PRO A 121 9.12 -9.42 1.67
N VAL A 122 8.35 -8.38 1.92
CA VAL A 122 7.38 -8.34 3.01
C VAL A 122 6.04 -8.89 2.50
N LYS A 123 5.44 -9.77 3.29
CA LYS A 123 4.10 -10.30 3.03
C LYS A 123 3.12 -9.74 4.05
N THR A 124 2.05 -9.12 3.56
CA THR A 124 0.93 -8.63 4.37
C THR A 124 -0.38 -9.15 3.79
N PRO A 125 -1.47 -9.20 4.58
CA PRO A 125 -2.77 -9.70 4.13
C PRO A 125 -3.52 -8.68 3.25
N ILE A 126 -2.88 -8.21 2.18
CA ILE A 126 -3.41 -7.14 1.32
C ILE A 126 -4.62 -7.61 0.50
N GLU A 127 -4.63 -8.86 0.05
CA GLU A 127 -5.73 -9.45 -0.72
C GLU A 127 -6.98 -9.67 0.15
N LEU A 128 -6.77 -9.98 1.44
CA LEU A 128 -7.88 -10.06 2.39
C LEU A 128 -8.47 -8.67 2.65
N LEU A 129 -7.62 -7.65 2.79
CA LEU A 129 -8.05 -6.27 2.93
C LEU A 129 -8.80 -5.78 1.68
N GLU A 130 -8.33 -6.14 0.49
CA GLU A 130 -8.99 -5.86 -0.80
C GLU A 130 -10.43 -6.35 -0.81
N ARG A 131 -10.65 -7.64 -0.50
CA ARG A 131 -11.99 -8.24 -0.48
C ARG A 131 -12.91 -7.53 0.52
N LEU A 132 -12.41 -7.17 1.69
CA LEU A 132 -13.21 -6.43 2.67
C LEU A 132 -13.60 -5.05 2.14
N VAL A 133 -12.63 -4.30 1.63
CA VAL A 133 -12.81 -2.91 1.18
C VAL A 133 -13.72 -2.82 -0.04
N PHE A 134 -13.57 -3.71 -1.02
CA PHE A 134 -14.36 -3.64 -2.26
C PHE A 134 -15.67 -4.42 -2.23
N GLU A 135 -15.75 -5.53 -1.48
CA GLU A 135 -16.95 -6.39 -1.52
C GLU A 135 -17.88 -6.20 -0.31
N LYS A 136 -17.34 -5.80 0.84
CA LYS A 136 -18.09 -5.83 2.12
C LYS A 136 -18.36 -4.45 2.72
N ILE A 137 -17.65 -3.42 2.28
CA ILE A 137 -17.71 -2.07 2.85
C ILE A 137 -18.14 -1.09 1.76
N ALA A 138 -19.22 -0.33 2.01
CA ALA A 138 -19.75 0.61 1.03
C ALA A 138 -19.04 1.99 1.07
N MET A 139 -17.73 2.00 1.30
CA MET A 139 -16.92 3.21 1.40
C MET A 139 -16.53 3.74 0.01
N GLN A 140 -16.46 5.06 -0.15
CA GLN A 140 -16.12 5.71 -1.42
C GLN A 140 -15.06 6.81 -1.23
N GLY A 141 -14.55 7.33 -2.35
CA GLY A 141 -13.64 8.48 -2.36
C GLY A 141 -12.25 8.15 -1.82
N ARG A 142 -11.74 8.98 -0.90
CA ARG A 142 -10.35 8.94 -0.43
C ARG A 142 -9.94 7.60 0.16
N GLY A 143 -10.82 6.92 0.87
CA GLY A 143 -10.52 5.61 1.45
C GLY A 143 -10.19 4.55 0.39
N LEU A 144 -10.95 4.49 -0.70
CA LEU A 144 -10.66 3.57 -1.81
C LEU A 144 -9.36 3.95 -2.54
N ALA A 145 -9.13 5.25 -2.73
CA ALA A 145 -7.89 5.73 -3.34
C ALA A 145 -6.67 5.40 -2.45
N ALA A 146 -6.79 5.52 -1.13
CA ALA A 146 -5.75 5.14 -0.17
C ALA A 146 -5.47 3.64 -0.25
N PHE A 147 -6.49 2.80 -0.35
CA PHE A 147 -6.30 1.35 -0.54
C PHE A 147 -5.54 1.04 -1.84
N ASN A 148 -5.94 1.64 -2.98
CA ASN A 148 -5.22 1.44 -4.24
C ASN A 148 -3.76 1.91 -4.18
N ALA A 149 -3.52 3.05 -3.55
CA ALA A 149 -2.17 3.56 -3.34
C ALA A 149 -1.34 2.64 -2.42
N LEU A 150 -1.97 2.04 -1.40
CA LEU A 150 -1.36 1.03 -0.55
C LEU A 150 -0.94 -0.21 -1.35
N VAL A 151 -1.80 -0.75 -2.22
CA VAL A 151 -1.46 -1.90 -3.09
C VAL A 151 -0.23 -1.58 -3.95
N GLY A 152 -0.21 -0.39 -4.57
CA GLY A 152 0.94 0.08 -5.34
C GLY A 152 2.20 0.22 -4.50
N ALA A 153 2.10 0.78 -3.29
CA ALA A 153 3.23 0.94 -2.38
C ALA A 153 3.84 -0.40 -1.95
N VAL A 154 3.00 -1.40 -1.66
CA VAL A 154 3.46 -2.77 -1.32
C VAL A 154 4.21 -3.39 -2.50
N HIS A 155 3.67 -3.27 -3.71
CA HIS A 155 4.32 -3.77 -4.92
C HIS A 155 5.68 -3.09 -5.14
N ASN A 156 5.72 -1.75 -5.08
CA ASN A 156 6.94 -0.96 -5.29
C ASN A 156 8.02 -1.27 -4.24
N LEU A 157 7.62 -1.44 -2.97
CA LEU A 157 8.55 -1.83 -1.91
C LEU A 157 9.19 -3.18 -2.21
N ASN A 158 8.39 -4.20 -2.52
CA ASN A 158 8.90 -5.53 -2.81
C ASN A 158 9.77 -5.55 -4.06
N ALA A 159 9.40 -4.81 -5.11
CA ALA A 159 10.22 -4.66 -6.30
C ALA A 159 11.58 -3.98 -6.00
N ALA A 160 11.61 -2.96 -5.14
CA ALA A 160 12.84 -2.30 -4.72
C ALA A 160 13.75 -3.22 -3.89
N ILE A 161 13.14 -4.05 -3.02
CA ILE A 161 13.85 -5.10 -2.27
C ILE A 161 14.49 -6.10 -3.23
N ASP A 162 13.70 -6.67 -4.15
CA ASP A 162 14.19 -7.67 -5.11
C ASP A 162 15.30 -7.11 -6.01
N PHE A 163 15.15 -5.85 -6.47
CA PHE A 163 16.16 -5.17 -7.25
C PHE A 163 17.47 -5.00 -6.47
N ARG A 164 17.40 -4.58 -5.19
CA ARG A 164 18.58 -4.48 -4.33
C ARG A 164 19.26 -5.85 -4.14
N GLU A 165 18.49 -6.90 -3.92
CA GLU A 165 19.05 -8.25 -3.76
C GLU A 165 19.75 -8.73 -5.04
N ALA A 166 19.20 -8.42 -6.22
CA ALA A 166 19.86 -8.68 -7.50
C ALA A 166 21.21 -7.94 -7.60
N LEU A 167 21.26 -6.66 -7.21
CA LEU A 167 22.51 -5.90 -7.17
C LEU A 167 23.53 -6.51 -6.21
N LEU A 168 23.11 -7.02 -5.06
CA LEU A 168 24.00 -7.70 -4.10
C LEU A 168 24.57 -9.00 -4.66
N ILE A 169 23.77 -9.77 -5.41
CA ILE A 169 24.22 -10.99 -6.08
C ILE A 169 25.27 -10.65 -7.12
N ASP A 170 25.03 -9.62 -7.93
CA ASP A 170 25.98 -9.17 -8.95
C ASP A 170 27.27 -8.64 -8.32
N PHE A 171 27.15 -7.88 -7.23
CA PHE A 171 28.30 -7.41 -6.45
C PHE A 171 29.17 -8.57 -5.94
N LYS A 172 28.54 -9.60 -5.36
CA LYS A 172 29.25 -10.80 -4.88
C LYS A 172 29.91 -11.60 -6.02
N ARG A 173 29.27 -11.67 -7.18
CA ARG A 173 29.81 -12.37 -8.37
C ARG A 173 31.01 -11.67 -8.97
N GLN A 174 31.00 -10.35 -9.00
CA GLN A 174 32.09 -9.56 -9.58
C GLN A 174 33.36 -9.59 -8.72
N ASN A 175 33.26 -9.94 -7.43
CA ASN A 175 34.37 -9.97 -6.49
C ASN A 175 35.24 -8.70 -6.57
N LEU A 176 34.55 -7.55 -6.53
CA LEU A 176 35.18 -6.25 -6.77
C LEU A 176 36.29 -5.98 -5.75
N PRO A 177 37.44 -5.42 -6.17
CA PRO A 177 38.45 -4.95 -5.24
C PRO A 177 37.92 -3.80 -4.39
N SER A 178 38.60 -3.52 -3.26
CA SER A 178 38.14 -2.55 -2.26
C SER A 178 37.97 -1.12 -2.81
N ASP A 179 38.82 -0.73 -3.76
CA ASP A 179 38.79 0.56 -4.45
C ASP A 179 37.55 0.75 -5.35
N GLN A 180 36.91 -0.34 -5.77
CA GLN A 180 35.68 -0.34 -6.57
C GLN A 180 34.41 -0.64 -5.75
N SER A 181 34.57 -1.33 -4.63
CA SER A 181 33.48 -1.69 -3.73
C SER A 181 32.81 -0.49 -3.08
N ILE A 182 33.61 0.50 -2.64
CA ILE A 182 33.10 1.70 -1.98
C ILE A 182 32.33 2.61 -2.96
N PRO A 183 32.87 2.92 -4.17
CA PRO A 183 32.10 3.69 -5.16
C PRO A 183 30.77 3.04 -5.54
N PHE A 184 30.75 1.71 -5.72
CA PHE A 184 29.50 0.99 -5.99
C PHE A 184 28.47 1.16 -4.86
N TYR A 185 28.91 1.00 -3.60
CA TYR A 185 28.04 1.09 -2.44
C TYR A 185 27.48 2.51 -2.22
N LEU A 186 28.30 3.54 -2.46
CA LEU A 186 27.92 4.94 -2.24
C LEU A 186 27.25 5.60 -3.45
N GLY A 187 27.39 5.02 -4.64
CA GLY A 187 26.98 5.62 -5.90
C GLY A 187 27.95 6.66 -6.46
N ASP A 188 29.22 6.60 -6.04
CA ASP A 188 30.25 7.56 -6.46
C ASP A 188 30.85 7.18 -7.82
N ARG A 189 31.63 8.10 -8.39
CA ARG A 189 32.46 7.83 -9.56
C ARG A 189 33.57 6.83 -9.21
N ASN A 190 33.71 5.78 -10.01
CA ASN A 190 34.80 4.82 -9.93
C ASN A 190 36.09 5.37 -10.58
N SER A 191 37.16 4.56 -10.55
CA SER A 191 38.47 4.91 -11.12
C SER A 191 38.46 5.13 -12.65
N VAL A 192 37.43 4.67 -13.35
CA VAL A 192 37.21 4.84 -14.79
C VAL A 192 36.30 6.04 -15.09
N GLY A 193 35.78 6.73 -14.06
CA GLY A 193 34.94 7.91 -14.19
C GLY A 193 33.43 7.64 -14.31
N HIS A 194 32.99 6.37 -14.27
CA HIS A 194 31.57 6.01 -14.27
C HIS A 194 31.00 6.01 -12.85
N SER A 195 29.76 6.47 -12.67
CA SER A 195 29.00 6.38 -11.41
C SER A 195 27.79 5.49 -11.58
N ASP A 196 27.55 4.62 -10.60
CA ASP A 196 26.38 3.74 -10.56
C ASP A 196 25.61 3.94 -9.25
N THR A 197 24.49 4.66 -9.31
CA THR A 197 23.69 5.00 -8.14
C THR A 197 22.62 3.96 -7.82
N ARG A 198 22.55 2.84 -8.56
CA ARG A 198 21.46 1.85 -8.43
C ARG A 198 21.35 1.30 -7.01
N TYR A 199 22.47 1.02 -6.35
CA TYR A 199 22.45 0.50 -4.98
C TYR A 199 21.93 1.53 -3.96
N PRO A 200 22.54 2.71 -3.77
CA PRO A 200 22.05 3.68 -2.79
C PRO A 200 20.64 4.18 -3.12
N ASP A 201 20.27 4.29 -4.40
CA ASP A 201 18.91 4.70 -4.78
C ASP A 201 17.89 3.60 -4.48
N SER A 202 18.24 2.31 -4.60
CA SER A 202 17.37 1.21 -4.15
C SER A 202 17.13 1.25 -2.64
N VAL A 203 18.13 1.59 -1.83
CA VAL A 203 17.99 1.72 -0.37
C VAL A 203 17.07 2.90 -0.01
N LYS A 204 17.23 4.05 -0.68
CA LYS A 204 16.32 5.18 -0.53
C LYS A 204 14.88 4.83 -0.92
N ALA A 205 14.71 4.12 -2.03
CA ALA A 205 13.41 3.66 -2.51
C ALA A 205 12.73 2.72 -1.50
N ILE A 206 13.46 1.77 -0.91
CA ILE A 206 12.94 0.90 0.15
C ILE A 206 12.40 1.72 1.33
N ASN A 207 13.14 2.72 1.80
CA ASN A 207 12.69 3.57 2.90
C ASN A 207 11.47 4.44 2.53
N LEU A 208 11.44 4.97 1.31
CA LEU A 208 10.31 5.74 0.78
C LEU A 208 9.06 4.87 0.69
N TYR A 209 9.12 3.73 0.02
CA TYR A 209 7.94 2.86 -0.16
C TYR A 209 7.47 2.22 1.14
N ALA A 210 8.36 1.95 2.10
CA ALA A 210 7.96 1.56 3.45
C ALA A 210 7.16 2.68 4.14
N SER A 211 7.54 3.94 3.92
CA SER A 211 6.80 5.11 4.42
C SER A 211 5.43 5.22 3.73
N ASP A 212 5.37 5.03 2.41
CA ASP A 212 4.11 5.02 1.65
C ASP A 212 3.14 3.95 2.17
N CYS A 213 3.63 2.75 2.44
CA CYS A 213 2.81 1.68 3.00
C CYS A 213 2.21 2.06 4.35
N ILE A 214 3.01 2.68 5.24
CA ILE A 214 2.54 3.14 6.56
C ILE A 214 1.51 4.27 6.40
N PHE A 215 1.80 5.25 5.53
CA PHE A 215 0.92 6.39 5.29
C PHE A 215 -0.44 5.92 4.78
N PHE A 216 -0.48 5.17 3.68
CA PHE A 216 -1.75 4.79 3.05
C PHE A 216 -2.57 3.80 3.89
N ALA A 217 -1.92 2.90 4.64
CA ALA A 217 -2.63 2.04 5.59
C ALA A 217 -3.24 2.85 6.75
N LYS A 218 -2.52 3.83 7.28
CA LYS A 218 -3.05 4.78 8.29
C LYS A 218 -4.22 5.59 7.73
N THR A 219 -4.07 6.18 6.55
CA THR A 219 -5.13 6.98 5.91
C THR A 219 -6.38 6.15 5.65
N LEU A 220 -6.22 4.93 5.16
CA LEU A 220 -7.33 3.99 4.97
C LEU A 220 -8.04 3.70 6.30
N ALA A 221 -7.30 3.45 7.38
CA ALA A 221 -7.88 3.20 8.70
C ALA A 221 -8.66 4.41 9.24
N GLU A 222 -8.18 5.64 9.01
CA GLU A 222 -8.89 6.87 9.39
C GLU A 222 -10.20 7.04 8.60
N ASP A 223 -10.18 6.76 7.30
CA ASP A 223 -11.37 6.83 6.44
C ASP A 223 -12.38 5.71 6.78
N LEU A 224 -11.92 4.49 7.07
CA LEU A 224 -12.74 3.38 7.57
C LEU A 224 -13.40 3.72 8.91
N SER A 225 -12.66 4.34 9.82
CA SER A 225 -13.16 4.76 11.13
C SER A 225 -14.26 5.81 11.00
N ARG A 226 -14.06 6.81 10.12
CA ARG A 226 -15.08 7.82 9.81
C ARG A 226 -16.31 7.21 9.15
N HIS A 227 -16.13 6.33 8.16
CA HIS A 227 -17.23 5.64 7.49
C HIS A 227 -18.03 4.80 8.50
N GLY A 228 -17.36 3.98 9.31
CA GLY A 228 -18.00 3.19 10.36
C GLY A 228 -18.76 4.06 11.36
N ALA A 229 -18.20 5.20 11.77
CA ALA A 229 -18.87 6.13 12.67
C ALA A 229 -20.14 6.73 12.03
N ALA A 230 -20.09 7.06 10.73
CA ALA A 230 -21.24 7.53 9.97
C ALA A 230 -22.33 6.44 9.85
N VAL A 231 -21.96 5.20 9.56
CA VAL A 231 -22.89 4.04 9.52
C VAL A 231 -23.55 3.86 10.88
N ARG A 232 -22.78 3.87 11.99
CA ARG A 232 -23.32 3.77 13.34
C ARG A 232 -24.29 4.92 13.65
N LYS A 233 -23.91 6.16 13.34
CA LYS A 233 -24.73 7.35 13.57
C LYS A 233 -26.05 7.32 12.79
N LYS A 234 -26.00 6.88 11.52
CA LYS A 234 -27.18 6.77 10.64
C LYS A 234 -28.21 5.77 11.17
N HIS A 235 -27.75 4.74 11.88
CA HIS A 235 -28.59 3.62 12.32
C HIS A 235 -28.80 3.56 13.85
N SER A 236 -28.25 4.50 14.62
CA SER A 236 -28.33 4.53 16.08
C SER A 236 -29.76 4.69 16.61
N SER A 237 -30.61 5.45 15.91
CA SER A 237 -32.01 5.64 16.29
C SER A 237 -32.85 4.36 16.20
N TRP A 238 -32.50 3.44 15.30
CA TRP A 238 -33.22 2.18 15.09
C TRP A 238 -32.65 1.00 15.90
N PHE A 239 -31.34 0.99 16.15
CA PHE A 239 -30.67 -0.16 16.78
C PHE A 239 -29.97 0.14 18.12
N ARG A 240 -30.01 1.40 18.60
CA ARG A 240 -29.42 1.88 19.86
C ARG A 240 -28.03 1.25 20.15
N ASP A 241 -27.76 0.85 21.40
CA ASP A 241 -26.46 0.33 21.86
C ASP A 241 -26.13 -1.10 21.37
N SER A 242 -26.96 -1.68 20.51
CA SER A 242 -26.77 -3.05 20.04
C SER A 242 -25.86 -3.19 18.82
N LEU A 243 -25.30 -2.08 18.32
CA LEU A 243 -24.36 -2.06 17.20
C LEU A 243 -22.91 -2.26 17.68
N PRO A 244 -22.09 -3.03 16.95
CA PRO A 244 -20.68 -3.20 17.25
C PRO A 244 -19.95 -1.87 17.46
N LYS A 245 -19.06 -1.83 18.46
CA LYS A 245 -18.11 -0.73 18.62
C LYS A 245 -17.03 -0.84 17.55
N LEU A 246 -16.48 0.30 17.16
CA LEU A 246 -15.36 0.32 16.22
C LEU A 246 -14.06 0.10 16.99
N SER A 247 -13.16 -0.68 16.40
CA SER A 247 -11.78 -0.81 16.87
C SER A 247 -11.05 0.51 16.69
N GLU A 248 -10.21 0.86 17.66
CA GLU A 248 -9.31 2.02 17.56
C GLU A 248 -7.90 1.54 17.24
N MET A 249 -7.26 2.23 16.30
CA MET A 249 -5.89 1.94 15.91
C MET A 249 -4.94 2.85 16.70
N ASP A 250 -4.23 2.30 17.68
CA ASP A 250 -3.22 3.05 18.44
C ASP A 250 -1.84 2.99 17.74
N LEU A 251 -1.49 4.08 17.05
CA LEU A 251 -0.17 4.25 16.43
C LEU A 251 0.81 5.06 17.29
N SER A 252 0.48 5.33 18.56
CA SER A 252 1.36 6.10 19.47
C SER A 252 2.78 5.51 19.59
N PRO A 253 2.99 4.18 19.63
CA PRO A 253 4.33 3.61 19.66
C PRO A 253 5.15 3.94 18.40
N MET A 254 4.51 3.93 17.23
CA MET A 254 5.18 4.27 15.96
C MET A 254 5.51 5.76 15.89
N LEU A 255 4.61 6.61 16.38
CA LEU A 255 4.85 8.05 16.47
C LEU A 255 6.05 8.35 17.37
N LYS A 256 6.10 7.76 18.57
CA LYS A 256 7.23 7.92 19.51
C LYS A 256 8.56 7.45 18.94
N ALA A 257 8.52 6.44 18.07
CA ALA A 257 9.70 5.90 17.40
C ALA A 257 10.09 6.69 16.13
N GLY A 258 9.37 7.76 15.76
CA GLY A 258 9.64 8.53 14.55
C GLY A 258 9.41 7.74 13.25
N LEU A 259 8.58 6.69 13.29
CA LEU A 259 8.36 5.80 12.14
C LEU A 259 7.22 6.26 11.24
N LEU A 260 6.29 7.05 11.78
CA LEU A 260 5.18 7.60 11.01
C LEU A 260 5.70 8.66 10.05
N PRO A 261 5.37 8.56 8.76
CA PRO A 261 5.68 9.63 7.83
C PRO A 261 4.85 10.89 8.14
N PRO A 262 5.42 12.09 7.93
CA PRO A 262 4.67 13.32 8.08
C PRO A 262 3.68 13.49 6.92
N ASP A 263 2.48 14.01 7.22
CA ASP A 263 1.45 14.28 6.19
C ASP A 263 1.95 15.26 5.10
N LYS A 264 2.93 16.10 5.44
CA LYS A 264 3.59 17.05 4.52
C LYS A 264 4.15 16.36 3.26
N ASP A 265 4.69 15.16 3.41
CA ASP A 265 5.29 14.40 2.30
C ASP A 265 4.23 13.94 1.28
N TYR A 266 2.93 14.00 1.65
CA TYR A 266 1.80 13.53 0.86
C TYR A 266 0.80 14.65 0.53
N GLU A 267 1.16 15.92 0.72
CA GLU A 267 0.26 17.07 0.49
C GLU A 267 -0.36 17.08 -0.92
N ASN A 268 0.44 16.76 -1.95
CA ASN A 268 -0.03 16.69 -3.33
C ASN A 268 -1.11 15.61 -3.52
N TRP A 269 -0.92 14.44 -2.91
CA TRP A 269 -1.91 13.36 -2.97
C TRP A 269 -3.17 13.73 -2.17
N LEU A 270 -2.99 14.31 -0.98
CA LEU A 270 -4.09 14.77 -0.12
C LEU A 270 -4.90 15.90 -0.77
N ALA A 271 -4.27 16.77 -1.56
CA ALA A 271 -4.94 17.86 -2.28
C ALA A 271 -5.98 17.36 -3.29
N GLY A 272 -5.85 16.12 -3.79
CA GLY A 272 -6.86 15.47 -4.63
C GLY A 272 -8.18 15.16 -3.91
N PHE A 273 -8.22 15.28 -2.58
CA PHE A 273 -9.38 14.96 -1.74
C PHE A 273 -9.74 16.16 -0.85
N PRO A 274 -10.43 17.18 -1.38
CA PRO A 274 -10.79 18.35 -0.62
C PRO A 274 -11.60 17.97 0.63
N LYS A 275 -11.27 18.59 1.76
CA LYS A 275 -12.04 18.41 3.00
C LYS A 275 -13.49 18.82 2.72
N GLU A 276 -14.41 17.90 2.99
CA GLU A 276 -15.84 18.15 2.82
C GLU A 276 -16.21 19.38 3.66
N GLN A 277 -16.54 20.50 2.99
CA GLN A 277 -17.01 21.68 3.69
C GLN A 277 -18.29 21.27 4.42
N SER A 278 -18.28 21.35 5.75
CA SER A 278 -19.47 21.09 6.55
C SER A 278 -20.60 21.94 5.99
N ARG A 279 -21.57 21.33 5.31
CA ARG A 279 -22.82 22.00 4.95
C ARG A 279 -23.55 22.25 6.27
N THR A 280 -23.26 23.40 6.88
CA THR A 280 -24.15 24.03 7.85
C THR A 280 -25.42 24.39 7.08
N ARG A 281 -26.43 23.54 7.20
CA ARG A 281 -27.83 23.86 6.91
C ARG A 281 -28.64 23.55 8.15
#